data_AF-A0A6P0BE56-F1
#
_entry.id   AF-A0A6P0BE56-F1
#
_cell.length_a   1.000
_cell.length_b   1.000
_cell.length_c   1.000
_cell.angle_alpha   90.00
_cell.angle_beta   90.00
_cell.angle_gamma   90.00
#
_symmetry.space_group_name_H-M   'P 1'
#
loop_
_entity.id
_entity.type
_entity.pdbx_description
1 polymer ?
#
loop_
_entity_poly.entity_id
_entity_poly.type
_entity_poly.pdbx_seq_one_letter_code
_entity_poly.pdbx_strand_id
1 'polypeptide(L)'
;MSTTDTAALLEDAADRIADISRADLQIMLRRAALRLRNSGAVSMEDDVEEALLDLADELGMTRNDTIRFIVREWMEKNTYLPVRTLDEDGDVDGSA
;
A
#
# COMPACT_ATOMS: atom_id res chain seq x y z
N MET A 1 17.15 -6.42 -3.12
CA MET A 1 17.29 -5.15 -3.86
C MET A 1 16.36 -4.15 -3.20
N SER A 2 16.88 -3.25 -2.38
CA SER A 2 16.06 -2.21 -1.75
C SER A 2 15.39 -1.39 -2.84
N THR A 3 14.06 -1.37 -2.86
CA THR A 3 13.27 -0.45 -3.68
C THR A 3 13.71 0.97 -3.31
N THR A 4 14.58 1.57 -4.13
CA THR A 4 14.97 2.96 -3.97
C THR A 4 13.70 3.81 -3.90
N ASP A 5 13.58 4.58 -2.83
CA ASP A 5 12.44 5.44 -2.57
C ASP A 5 12.21 6.35 -3.79
N THR A 6 11.03 6.22 -4.40
CA THR A 6 10.70 6.99 -5.60
C THR A 6 10.60 8.48 -5.28
N ALA A 7 10.28 8.84 -4.04
CA ALA A 7 10.31 10.23 -3.58
C ALA A 7 11.74 10.78 -3.61
N ALA A 8 12.71 10.07 -3.02
CA ALA A 8 14.11 10.47 -3.03
C ALA A 8 14.70 10.59 -4.46
N LEU A 9 14.29 9.72 -5.38
CA LEU A 9 14.70 9.80 -6.79
C LEU A 9 14.10 11.01 -7.52
N LEU A 10 12.86 11.41 -7.17
CA LEU A 10 12.24 12.60 -7.74
C LEU A 10 12.83 13.88 -7.17
N GLU A 11 13.21 13.87 -5.90
CA GLU A 11 13.87 14.98 -5.21
C GLU A 11 15.28 15.24 -5.77
N ASP A 12 16.13 14.21 -5.87
CA ASP A 12 17.46 14.33 -6.51
C ASP A 12 17.37 14.79 -7.97
N ALA A 13 16.37 14.30 -8.72
CA ALA A 13 16.13 14.73 -10.09
C ALA A 13 15.63 16.18 -10.19
N ALA A 14 14.91 16.67 -9.19
CA ALA A 14 14.47 18.07 -9.13
C ALA A 14 15.66 19.00 -8.84
N ASP A 15 16.54 18.62 -7.91
CA ASP A 15 17.76 19.36 -7.58
C ASP A 15 18.72 19.47 -8.77
N ARG A 16 18.68 18.49 -9.68
CA ARG A 16 19.56 18.40 -10.85
C ARG A 16 18.82 18.48 -12.17
N ILE A 17 17.66 19.14 -12.21
CA ILE A 17 16.75 19.12 -13.37
C ILE A 17 17.34 19.77 -14.64
N ALA A 18 18.36 20.62 -14.50
CA ALA A 18 19.09 21.18 -15.63
C ALA A 18 20.04 20.16 -16.29
N ASP A 19 20.49 19.15 -15.55
CA ASP A 19 21.49 18.17 -15.99
C ASP A 19 20.85 16.86 -16.48
N ILE A 20 19.55 16.66 -16.23
CA ILE A 20 18.83 15.46 -16.65
C ILE A 20 18.39 15.56 -18.10
N SER A 21 18.52 14.47 -18.85
CA SER A 21 18.02 14.42 -20.22
C SER A 21 16.48 14.50 -20.22
N ARG A 22 15.91 15.16 -21.24
CA ARG A 22 14.45 15.23 -21.41
C ARG A 22 13.80 13.84 -21.48
N ALA A 23 14.50 12.86 -22.08
CA ALA A 23 13.99 11.50 -22.21
C ALA A 23 13.91 10.78 -20.85
N ASP A 24 14.96 10.94 -20.02
CA ASP A 24 15.01 10.34 -18.69
C ASP A 24 13.97 10.96 -17.75
N LEU A 25 13.80 12.29 -17.82
CA LEU A 25 12.75 13.00 -17.08
C LEU A 25 11.35 12.50 -17.46
N GLN A 26 11.08 12.28 -18.75
CA GLN A 26 9.79 11.75 -19.21
C GLN A 26 9.51 10.34 -18.66
N ILE A 27 10.52 9.46 -18.64
CA ILE A 27 10.38 8.11 -18.09
C ILE A 27 10.11 8.17 -16.59
N MET A 28 10.85 9.01 -15.87
CA MET A 28 10.70 9.20 -14.43
C MET A 28 9.32 9.73 -14.06
N LEU A 29 8.86 10.79 -14.73
CA LEU A 29 7.53 11.37 -14.52
C LEU A 29 6.40 10.38 -14.85
N ARG A 30 6.52 9.58 -15.92
CA ARG A 30 5.54 8.51 -16.20
C ARG A 30 5.46 7.49 -15.07
N ARG A 31 6.61 7.06 -14.54
CA ARG A 31 6.66 6.10 -13.42
C ARG A 31 6.10 6.70 -12.14
N ALA A 32 6.40 7.97 -11.85
CA ALA A 32 5.83 8.70 -10.72
C ALA A 32 4.32 8.85 -10.84
N ALA A 33 3.82 9.30 -12.00
CA ALA A 33 2.39 9.46 -12.26
C ALA A 33 1.63 8.13 -12.17
N LEU A 34 2.21 7.02 -12.64
CA LEU A 34 1.61 5.70 -12.46
C LEU A 34 1.52 5.29 -10.99
N ARG A 35 2.56 5.56 -10.19
CA ARG A 35 2.55 5.29 -8.75
C ARG A 35 1.55 6.18 -8.00
N LEU A 36 1.50 7.47 -8.32
CA LEU A 36 0.51 8.42 -7.75
C LEU A 36 -0.92 8.05 -8.14
N ARG A 37 -1.16 7.68 -9.40
CA ARG A 37 -2.49 7.21 -9.84
C ARG A 37 -2.92 5.95 -9.10
N ASN A 38 -1.95 5.08 -8.81
CA ASN A 38 -2.18 3.85 -8.07
C ASN A 38 -2.03 4.05 -6.55
N SER A 39 -1.79 5.28 -6.06
CA SER A 39 -1.54 5.52 -4.63
C SER A 39 -2.81 5.52 -3.80
N GLY A 40 -3.99 5.32 -4.40
CA GLY A 40 -5.23 4.96 -3.73
C GLY A 40 -5.50 5.81 -2.48
N ALA A 41 -5.27 7.12 -2.54
CA ALA A 41 -5.38 7.97 -1.36
C ALA A 41 -6.85 8.14 -0.98
N VAL A 42 -7.30 7.26 -0.09
CA VAL A 42 -8.50 7.51 0.73
C VAL A 42 -8.11 8.60 1.72
N SER A 43 -8.63 9.80 1.48
CA SER A 43 -8.54 10.91 2.43
C SER A 43 -9.43 10.60 3.63
N MET A 44 -8.92 10.89 4.82
CA MET A 44 -9.64 10.76 6.08
C MET A 44 -9.57 12.09 6.83
N GLU A 45 -10.45 12.27 7.81
CA GLU A 45 -10.35 13.40 8.76
C GLU A 45 -9.10 13.21 9.63
N ASP A 46 -8.51 14.31 10.11
CA ASP A 46 -7.19 14.29 10.77
C ASP A 46 -7.17 13.39 12.03
N ASP A 47 -8.27 13.36 12.78
CA ASP A 47 -8.43 12.51 13.97
C ASP A 47 -8.52 11.02 13.62
N VAL A 48 -9.20 10.69 12.52
CA VAL A 48 -9.28 9.31 12.00
C VAL A 48 -7.93 8.87 11.44
N GLU A 49 -7.20 9.78 10.78
CA GLU A 49 -5.86 9.51 10.25
C GLU A 49 -4.86 9.21 11.37
N GLU A 50 -4.86 10.00 12.44
CA GLU A 50 -4.02 9.78 13.61
C GLU A 50 -4.31 8.42 14.27
N ALA A 51 -5.58 8.14 14.56
CA ALA A 51 -5.98 6.86 15.16
C ALA A 51 -5.65 5.65 14.26
N LEU A 52 -5.72 5.82 12.94
CA LEU A 52 -5.37 4.78 11.98
C LEU A 52 -3.86 4.51 11.97
N LEU A 53 -3.03 5.54 12.08
CA LEU A 53 -1.57 5.40 12.15
C LEU A 53 -1.14 4.71 13.45
N ASP A 54 -1.72 5.10 14.59
CA ASP A 54 -1.47 4.46 15.88
C ASP A 54 -1.82 2.96 15.83
N LEU A 55 -2.97 2.62 15.23
CA LEU A 55 -3.39 1.23 15.04
C LEU A 55 -2.47 0.48 14.07
N ALA A 56 -2.00 1.13 13.01
CA ALA A 56 -1.06 0.52 12.07
C ALA A 56 0.26 0.17 12.76
N ASP A 57 0.76 1.05 13.61
CA ASP A 57 1.96 0.83 14.42
C ASP A 57 1.75 -0.32 15.44
N GLU A 58 0.61 -0.37 16.12
CA GLU A 58 0.27 -1.45 17.05
C GLU A 58 0.23 -2.82 16.35
N LEU A 59 -0.32 -2.88 15.13
CA LEU A 59 -0.43 -4.11 14.34
C LEU A 59 0.87 -4.43 13.57
N GLY A 60 1.86 -3.55 13.55
CA GLY A 60 3.07 -3.69 12.74
C GLY A 60 2.79 -3.73 11.23
N MET A 61 1.74 -3.04 10.79
CA MET A 61 1.27 -2.99 9.40
C MET A 61 1.51 -1.62 8.79
N THR A 62 1.58 -1.53 7.46
CA THR A 62 1.56 -0.20 6.81
C THR A 62 0.16 0.39 6.86
N ARG A 63 0.03 1.73 6.86
CA ARG A 63 -1.28 2.42 6.80
C ARG A 63 -2.23 1.80 5.76
N ASN A 64 -1.73 1.55 4.55
CA ASN A 64 -2.55 1.00 3.47
C ASN A 64 -2.94 -0.47 3.73
N ASP A 65 -2.10 -1.25 4.39
CA ASP A 65 -2.43 -2.62 4.77
C ASP A 65 -3.46 -2.64 5.88
N THR A 66 -3.35 -1.74 6.87
CA THR A 66 -4.35 -1.55 7.93
C THR A 66 -5.71 -1.15 7.37
N ILE A 67 -5.77 -0.19 6.42
CA ILE A 67 -7.02 0.17 5.72
C ILE A 67 -7.62 -1.06 5.03
N ARG A 68 -6.81 -1.81 4.28
CA ARG A 68 -7.29 -2.99 3.55
C ARG A 68 -7.79 -4.08 4.49
N PHE A 69 -7.13 -4.27 5.62
CA PHE A 69 -7.53 -5.19 6.68
C PHE A 69 -8.87 -4.79 7.27
N ILE A 70 -9.02 -3.54 7.74
CA ILE A 70 -10.25 -3.01 8.33
C ILE A 70 -11.42 -3.12 7.36
N VAL A 71 -11.25 -2.67 6.11
CA VAL A 71 -12.31 -2.71 5.10
C VAL A 71 -12.74 -4.15 4.82
N ARG A 72 -11.79 -5.09 4.74
CA ARG A 72 -12.10 -6.52 4.56
C ARG A 72 -12.90 -7.06 5.74
N GLU A 73 -12.39 -6.91 6.95
CA GLU A 73 -13.04 -7.38 8.19
C GLU A 73 -14.46 -6.84 8.30
N TRP A 74 -14.64 -5.55 8.02
CA TRP A 74 -15.95 -4.92 8.02
C TRP A 74 -16.87 -5.53 6.95
N MET A 75 -16.39 -5.72 5.72
CA MET A 75 -17.20 -6.30 4.64
C MET A 75 -17.57 -7.77 4.90
N GLU A 76 -16.67 -8.57 5.49
CA GLU A 76 -16.93 -9.97 5.86
C GLU A 76 -17.98 -10.06 6.98
N LYS A 77 -17.85 -9.24 8.04
CA LYS A 77 -18.84 -9.17 9.14
C LYS A 77 -20.21 -8.69 8.68
N ASN A 78 -20.26 -7.82 7.66
CA ASN A 78 -21.51 -7.31 7.10
C ASN A 78 -22.02 -8.12 5.89
N THR A 79 -21.49 -9.33 5.67
CA THR A 79 -21.94 -10.29 4.62
C THR A 79 -21.77 -9.81 3.17
N TYR A 80 -21.03 -8.72 2.94
CA TYR A 80 -20.70 -8.24 1.60
C TYR A 80 -19.56 -9.04 0.96
N LEU A 81 -18.75 -9.72 1.76
CA LEU A 81 -17.75 -10.70 1.32
C LEU A 81 -17.94 -12.02 2.08
N PRO A 82 -17.66 -13.17 1.45
CA PRO A 82 -17.61 -14.44 2.15
C PRO A 82 -16.46 -14.44 3.17
N VAL A 83 -16.73 -14.93 4.38
CA VAL A 83 -15.72 -15.08 5.45
C VAL A 83 -14.67 -16.08 4.99
N ARG A 84 -13.39 -15.69 5.04
CA ARG A 84 -12.30 -16.65 4.82
C ARG A 84 -11.97 -17.35 6.13
N THR A 85 -12.43 -18.58 6.30
CA THR A 85 -11.80 -19.51 7.25
C THR A 85 -10.45 -19.90 6.67
N LEU A 86 -9.37 -19.36 7.23
CA LEU A 86 -8.06 -19.97 7.05
C LEU A 86 -8.12 -21.30 7.81
N ASP A 87 -8.27 -22.42 7.11
CA ASP A 87 -8.03 -23.74 7.68
C ASP A 87 -6.56 -23.80 8.11
N GLU A 88 -6.30 -23.49 9.38
CA GLU A 88 -5.15 -24.03 10.08
C GLU A 88 -5.46 -25.52 10.34
N ASP A 89 -4.59 -26.40 9.84
CA ASP A 89 -4.65 -27.87 9.87
C ASP A 89 -5.54 -28.57 8.84
N GLY A 90 -5.17 -28.43 7.56
CA GLY A 90 -5.43 -29.46 6.56
C GLY A 90 -4.45 -30.66 6.70
N ASP A 91 -4.53 -31.40 7.80
CA ASP A 91 -3.95 -32.75 7.88
C ASP A 91 -4.86 -33.71 7.10
N VAL A 92 -4.53 -33.92 5.82
CA VAL A 92 -5.18 -34.95 5.01
C VAL A 92 -4.43 -36.27 5.22
N ASP A 93 -4.85 -37.06 6.22
CA ASP A 93 -4.50 -38.47 6.28
C ASP A 93 -5.29 -39.23 5.19
N GLY A 94 -4.78 -39.15 3.97
CA GLY A 94 -5.29 -39.88 2.82
C GLY A 94 -4.77 -41.31 2.84
N SER A 95 -5.53 -42.24 3.42
CA SER A 95 -5.32 -43.66 3.16
C SER A 95 -5.96 -44.02 1.81
N ALA A 96 -5.13 -44.30 0.82
CA ALA A 96 -5.49 -44.96 -0.44
C ALA A 96 -5.39 -46.49 -0.31
#